data_AF-A0AAW8TQR0-F1
#
_entry.id   AF-A0AAW8TQR0-F1
#
_cell.length_a   1.000
_cell.length_b   1.000
_cell.length_c   1.000
_cell.angle_alpha   90.00
_cell.angle_beta   90.00
_cell.angle_gamma   90.00
#
_symmetry.space_group_name_H-M   'P 1'
#
loop_
_entity.id
_entity.type
_entity.pdbx_description
1 polymer ?
#
loop_
_entity_poly.entity_id
_entity_poly.type
_entity_poly.pdbx_seq_one_letter_code
_entity_poly.pdbx_strand_id
1 'polypeptide(L)'
;MEVNGSRHGNKCMKIDRKLTYKILPSQVIVKNFIENERNCNYEIYLLEILNLSDYFRVLSLGEEYIKPISEENGQFDAISERYSIDFKLFIAESLMEGKSILSYSITKYRDGFYGFGASKARNKKEMTCTNLCQAIRYLTLEELEGIERNKKRTFIEKDIASFLDVLRTKKNILLFYPYEFFYEGEYVETEAIKKVMNALHGDLKESLLYRERNVHGFDTYMVTIFVDKFIIFKMDSYGYQLVDTIDTRRVKTFESLMRISLF
;
A
#
# COMPACT_ATOMS: atom_id res chain seq x y z
N MET A 1 3.20 26.28 -11.54
CA MET A 1 2.17 26.19 -12.59
C MET A 1 1.31 25.00 -12.20
N GLU A 2 0.10 25.29 -11.75
CA GLU A 2 -0.81 24.35 -11.11
C GLU A 2 -0.91 23.07 -11.93
N VAL A 3 -0.59 21.94 -11.29
CA VAL A 3 -1.20 20.68 -11.67
C VAL A 3 -2.68 20.93 -11.44
N ASN A 4 -3.41 21.26 -12.50
CA ASN A 4 -4.86 21.19 -12.54
C ASN A 4 -5.22 19.73 -12.26
N GLY A 5 -5.25 19.40 -10.97
CA GLY A 5 -5.88 18.20 -10.47
C GLY A 5 -7.31 18.31 -10.93
N SER A 6 -7.66 17.51 -11.94
CA SER A 6 -9.03 17.34 -12.35
C SER A 6 -9.85 17.12 -11.09
N ARG A 7 -10.73 18.07 -10.78
CA ARG A 7 -11.83 17.93 -9.81
C ARG A 7 -12.85 16.93 -10.37
N HIS A 8 -12.39 15.71 -10.59
CA HIS A 8 -13.20 14.53 -10.82
C HIS A 8 -12.64 13.54 -9.81
N GLY A 9 -13.31 13.43 -8.67
CA GLY A 9 -13.07 12.31 -7.77
C GLY A 9 -13.14 11.04 -8.63
N ASN A 10 -12.00 10.37 -8.78
CA ASN A 10 -11.98 9.06 -9.39
C ASN A 10 -12.93 8.21 -8.54
N LYS A 11 -14.05 7.76 -9.11
CA LYS A 11 -14.98 6.89 -8.40
C LYS A 11 -14.32 5.52 -8.30
N CYS A 12 -13.96 5.09 -7.09
CA CYS A 12 -13.61 3.71 -6.85
C CYS A 12 -14.78 2.97 -6.25
N MET A 13 -14.86 1.70 -6.63
CA MET A 13 -15.79 0.72 -6.13
C MET A 13 -17.26 1.05 -6.44
N LYS A 14 -18.16 0.04 -6.42
CA LYS A 14 -19.58 0.31 -6.19
C LYS A 14 -19.78 0.72 -4.72
N ILE A 15 -18.99 1.68 -4.23
CA ILE A 15 -19.17 2.25 -2.91
C ILE A 15 -20.17 3.39 -3.02
N ASP A 16 -20.89 3.57 -1.92
CA ASP A 16 -21.51 4.82 -1.50
C ASP A 16 -20.88 6.03 -2.19
N ARG A 17 -21.69 6.83 -2.89
CA ARG A 17 -21.21 7.98 -3.69
C ARG A 17 -20.40 9.00 -2.87
N LYS A 18 -20.44 8.89 -1.54
CA LYS A 18 -19.74 9.73 -0.58
C LYS A 18 -18.31 9.29 -0.27
N LEU A 19 -17.89 8.06 -0.59
CA LEU A 19 -16.51 7.65 -0.34
C LEU A 19 -15.60 8.09 -1.49
N THR A 20 -14.55 8.84 -1.15
CA THR A 20 -13.50 9.25 -2.08
C THR A 20 -12.14 8.78 -1.57
N TYR A 21 -11.11 8.84 -2.43
CA TYR A 21 -9.79 8.38 -2.06
C TYR A 21 -8.71 9.10 -2.89
N LYS A 22 -7.51 9.21 -2.33
CA LYS A 22 -6.34 9.78 -3.00
C LYS A 22 -5.12 8.90 -2.76
N ILE A 23 -4.24 8.81 -3.76
CA ILE A 23 -2.96 8.12 -3.59
C ILE A 23 -2.03 8.95 -2.71
N LEU A 24 -1.24 8.29 -1.87
CA LEU A 24 -0.25 8.96 -1.03
C LEU A 24 0.87 9.66 -1.85
N PRO A 25 1.54 10.66 -1.26
CA PRO A 25 2.68 11.34 -1.86
C PRO A 25 3.87 10.41 -2.13
N SER A 26 4.72 10.76 -3.10
CA SER A 26 5.81 9.88 -3.55
C SER A 26 6.83 9.57 -2.45
N GLN A 27 7.14 10.54 -1.57
CA GLN A 27 8.05 10.34 -0.44
C GLN A 27 7.57 9.34 0.61
N VAL A 28 6.28 8.99 0.59
CA VAL A 28 5.68 8.03 1.53
C VAL A 28 5.73 6.61 0.98
N ILE A 29 5.80 6.45 -0.35
CA ILE A 29 5.60 5.16 -1.02
C ILE A 29 6.84 4.70 -1.82
N VAL A 30 7.61 5.64 -2.38
CA VAL A 30 8.82 5.37 -3.15
C VAL A 30 10.00 5.39 -2.19
N LYS A 31 10.72 4.27 -2.05
CA LYS A 31 11.93 4.21 -1.22
C LYS A 31 12.99 5.19 -1.73
N ASN A 32 13.71 5.83 -0.79
CA ASN A 32 14.80 6.77 -1.05
C ASN A 32 14.41 7.89 -2.01
N PHE A 33 13.14 8.31 -2.00
CA PHE A 33 12.65 9.36 -2.88
C PHE A 33 13.21 10.73 -2.51
N ILE A 34 13.34 10.99 -1.21
CA ILE A 34 14.00 12.19 -0.70
C ILE A 34 15.51 11.91 -0.63
N GLU A 35 16.28 12.67 -1.40
CA GLU A 35 17.73 12.61 -1.39
C GLU A 35 18.26 13.03 -0.01
N ASN A 36 19.25 12.29 0.51
CA ASN A 36 19.85 12.46 1.84
C ASN A 36 18.90 12.25 3.05
N GLU A 37 17.73 11.63 2.86
CA GLU A 37 16.84 11.22 3.95
C GLU A 37 16.80 9.70 4.08
N ARG A 38 17.48 9.16 5.10
CA ARG A 38 17.57 7.72 5.36
C ARG A 38 16.24 7.10 5.79
N ASN A 39 15.34 7.91 6.36
CA ASN A 39 14.04 7.44 6.83
C ASN A 39 12.95 7.48 5.74
N CYS A 40 13.29 7.84 4.50
CA CYS A 40 12.37 7.81 3.36
C CYS A 40 12.21 6.37 2.85
N ASN A 41 11.63 5.50 3.67
CA ASN A 41 11.32 4.11 3.33
C ASN A 41 10.04 3.69 4.05
N TYR A 42 9.05 3.24 3.29
CA TYR A 42 7.76 2.83 3.83
C TYR A 42 7.86 1.66 4.83
N GLU A 43 8.85 0.79 4.66
CA GLU A 43 9.06 -0.35 5.55
C GLU A 43 9.40 0.08 6.98
N ILE A 44 10.00 1.26 7.16
CA ILE A 44 10.30 1.80 8.50
C ILE A 44 8.99 2.07 9.24
N TYR A 45 8.06 2.80 8.63
CA TYR A 45 6.81 3.10 9.31
C TYR A 45 5.84 1.91 9.35
N LEU A 46 5.91 0.97 8.40
CA LEU A 46 5.16 -0.29 8.51
C LEU A 46 5.65 -1.13 9.70
N LEU A 47 6.95 -1.12 9.99
CA LEU A 47 7.50 -1.75 11.20
C LEU A 47 7.04 -1.04 12.48
N GLU A 48 7.02 0.30 12.48
CA GLU A 48 6.43 1.08 13.59
C GLU A 48 4.96 0.70 13.82
N ILE A 49 4.18 0.55 12.74
CA ILE A 49 2.77 0.12 12.79
C ILE A 49 2.62 -1.26 13.45
N LEU A 50 3.44 -2.25 13.07
CA LEU A 50 3.39 -3.57 13.72
C LEU A 50 3.67 -3.48 15.23
N ASN A 51 4.66 -2.68 15.62
CA ASN A 51 5.04 -2.52 17.01
C ASN A 51 4.06 -1.67 17.83
N LEU A 52 3.28 -0.81 17.18
CA LEU A 52 2.19 -0.04 17.80
C LEU A 52 0.87 -0.80 17.89
N SER A 53 0.73 -1.91 17.14
CA SER A 53 -0.50 -2.67 17.06
C SER A 53 -0.60 -3.70 18.18
N ASP A 54 -1.64 -3.60 19.00
CA ASP A 54 -1.86 -4.54 20.10
C ASP A 54 -2.03 -5.98 19.59
N TYR A 55 -2.69 -6.16 18.45
CA TYR A 55 -2.85 -7.47 17.83
C TYR A 55 -1.51 -8.10 17.46
N PHE A 56 -0.62 -7.38 16.77
CA PHE A 56 0.67 -7.92 16.38
C PHE A 56 1.57 -8.15 17.60
N ARG A 57 1.48 -7.30 18.62
CA ARG A 57 2.16 -7.55 19.91
C ARG A 57 1.65 -8.82 20.59
N VAL A 58 0.36 -9.11 20.55
CA VAL A 58 -0.17 -10.38 21.08
C VAL A 58 0.32 -11.55 20.24
N LEU A 59 0.34 -11.41 18.91
CA LEU A 59 0.80 -12.45 17.99
C LEU A 59 2.29 -12.82 18.20
N SER A 60 3.11 -11.83 18.59
CA SER A 60 4.51 -12.01 18.95
C SER A 60 4.75 -12.33 20.44
N LEU A 61 3.70 -12.61 21.23
CA LEU A 61 3.80 -12.79 22.69
C LEU A 61 4.47 -11.63 23.44
N GLY A 62 4.29 -10.42 22.92
CA GLY A 62 4.83 -9.19 23.47
C GLY A 62 6.22 -8.85 22.96
N GLU A 63 6.81 -9.61 22.04
CA GLU A 63 8.11 -9.31 21.44
C GLU A 63 8.03 -8.16 20.43
N GLU A 64 9.11 -7.37 20.34
CA GLU A 64 9.27 -6.37 19.29
C GLU A 64 9.56 -7.02 17.95
N TYR A 65 8.91 -6.51 16.90
CA TYR A 65 9.32 -6.79 15.53
C TYR A 65 10.55 -5.94 15.22
N ILE A 66 11.59 -6.58 14.72
CA ILE A 66 12.82 -5.92 14.27
C ILE A 66 13.03 -6.15 12.78
N LYS A 67 13.88 -5.32 12.18
CA LYS A 67 14.39 -5.59 10.83
C LYS A 67 15.35 -6.79 10.85
N PRO A 68 15.43 -7.57 9.77
CA PRO A 68 16.46 -8.57 9.62
C PRO A 68 17.87 -7.95 9.69
N ILE A 69 18.84 -8.76 10.12
CA ILE A 69 20.26 -8.34 10.22
C ILE A 69 20.88 -8.15 8.83
N SER A 70 20.36 -8.83 7.80
CA SER A 70 20.83 -8.75 6.42
C SER A 70 19.68 -8.44 5.46
N GLU A 71 19.93 -7.55 4.50
CA GLU A 71 18.99 -7.23 3.41
C GLU A 71 19.12 -8.19 2.21
N GLU A 72 19.71 -9.37 2.40
CA GLU A 72 19.81 -10.39 1.36
C GLU A 72 18.43 -10.83 0.84
N ASN A 73 18.39 -11.15 -0.46
CA ASN A 73 17.18 -11.57 -1.15
C ASN A 73 16.53 -12.76 -0.44
N GLY A 74 15.31 -12.56 0.08
CA GLY A 74 14.49 -13.62 0.65
C GLY A 74 14.23 -13.50 2.16
N GLN A 75 14.89 -12.59 2.88
CA GLN A 75 14.57 -12.35 4.31
C GLN A 75 13.22 -11.65 4.48
N PHE A 76 12.60 -11.80 5.65
CA PHE A 76 11.35 -11.10 6.00
C PHE A 76 11.67 -9.65 6.36
N ASP A 77 10.76 -8.72 6.07
CA ASP A 77 10.96 -7.30 6.40
C ASP A 77 10.80 -7.01 7.90
N ALA A 78 10.00 -7.83 8.60
CA ALA A 78 9.79 -7.73 10.04
C ALA A 78 9.80 -9.12 10.68
N ILE A 79 10.63 -9.29 11.72
CA ILE A 79 10.83 -10.57 12.42
C ILE A 79 10.66 -10.41 13.94
N SER A 80 9.98 -11.39 14.53
CA SER A 80 10.04 -11.73 15.97
C SER A 80 10.36 -13.23 16.08
N GLU A 81 10.58 -13.78 17.27
CA GLU A 81 10.84 -15.23 17.41
C GLU A 81 9.61 -16.05 17.03
N ARG A 82 8.41 -15.49 17.23
CA ARG A 82 7.12 -16.19 17.04
C ARG A 82 6.48 -15.96 15.69
N TYR A 83 6.72 -14.81 15.09
CA TYR A 83 6.02 -14.41 13.90
C TYR A 83 6.86 -13.49 13.01
N SER A 84 6.88 -13.80 11.72
CA SER A 84 7.60 -13.03 10.72
C SER A 84 6.66 -12.67 9.57
N ILE A 85 6.83 -11.48 9.02
CA ILE A 85 5.96 -10.92 7.99
C ILE A 85 6.76 -10.10 6.98
N ASP A 86 6.30 -10.13 5.74
CA ASP A 86 6.91 -9.48 4.60
C ASP A 86 6.00 -8.33 4.13
N PHE A 87 6.58 -7.16 3.88
CA PHE A 87 5.88 -5.96 3.46
C PHE A 87 5.79 -5.92 1.94
N LYS A 88 4.58 -5.76 1.44
CA LYS A 88 4.32 -5.75 -0.01
C LYS A 88 3.44 -4.55 -0.35
N LEU A 89 3.85 -3.78 -1.35
CA LEU A 89 3.02 -2.69 -1.85
C LEU A 89 1.93 -3.22 -2.77
N PHE A 90 0.68 -2.86 -2.49
CA PHE A 90 -0.45 -3.13 -3.37
C PHE A 90 -0.67 -1.95 -4.32
N ILE A 91 0.20 -1.84 -5.32
CA ILE A 91 0.16 -0.79 -6.34
C ILE A 91 0.80 -1.32 -7.63
N ALA A 92 0.31 -0.86 -8.78
CA ALA A 92 0.91 -1.20 -10.07
C ALA A 92 2.35 -0.67 -10.17
N GLU A 93 3.24 -1.44 -10.80
CA GLU A 93 4.63 -1.04 -11.06
C GLU A 93 4.65 0.20 -11.95
N SER A 94 3.77 0.26 -12.95
CA SER A 94 3.61 1.46 -13.78
C SER A 94 3.27 2.72 -12.96
N LEU A 95 2.35 2.62 -11.99
CA LEU A 95 1.99 3.76 -11.15
C LEU A 95 3.15 4.16 -10.21
N MET A 96 3.89 3.19 -9.70
CA MET A 96 5.09 3.41 -8.88
C MET A 96 6.19 4.12 -9.68
N GLU A 97 6.45 3.69 -10.91
CA GLU A 97 7.40 4.35 -11.81
C GLU A 97 6.97 5.79 -12.07
N GLY A 98 5.68 6.02 -12.35
CA GLY A 98 5.12 7.35 -12.59
C GLY A 98 5.36 8.29 -11.40
N LYS A 99 5.12 7.78 -10.18
CA LYS A 99 5.38 8.51 -8.94
C LYS A 99 6.86 8.84 -8.76
N SER A 100 7.77 7.94 -9.13
CA SER A 100 9.21 8.14 -9.02
C SER A 100 9.77 9.17 -10.01
N ILE A 101 9.27 9.20 -11.25
CA ILE A 101 9.86 10.01 -12.32
C ILE A 101 9.14 11.34 -12.59
N LEU A 102 7.83 11.42 -12.35
CA LEU A 102 7.02 12.59 -12.68
C LEU A 102 6.79 13.53 -11.49
N SER A 103 7.02 13.07 -10.26
CA SER A 103 6.92 13.93 -9.07
C SER A 103 8.15 14.83 -8.92
N TYR A 104 7.97 16.00 -8.32
CA TYR A 104 9.07 16.91 -7.98
C TYR A 104 10.10 16.21 -7.09
N SER A 105 11.39 16.42 -7.38
CA SER A 105 12.46 15.88 -6.54
C SER A 105 12.50 16.62 -5.21
N ILE A 106 12.90 15.91 -4.15
CA ILE A 106 13.06 16.48 -2.82
C ILE A 106 14.47 16.16 -2.34
N THR A 107 15.21 17.16 -1.88
CA THR A 107 16.55 16.98 -1.31
C THR A 107 16.58 17.52 0.11
N LYS A 108 17.04 16.70 1.05
CA LYS A 108 17.32 17.13 2.43
C LYS A 108 18.71 17.74 2.50
N TYR A 109 18.78 19.00 2.92
CA TYR A 109 20.06 19.67 3.17
C TYR A 109 20.49 19.55 4.63
N ARG A 110 19.52 19.62 5.55
CA ARG A 110 19.67 19.37 7.00
C ARG A 110 18.29 19.10 7.60
N ASP A 111 18.23 18.67 8.86
CA ASP A 111 16.97 18.39 9.54
C ASP A 111 16.01 19.59 9.48
N GLY A 112 14.79 19.34 8.99
CA GLY A 112 13.76 20.35 8.79
C GLY A 112 13.94 21.29 7.60
N PHE A 113 15.02 21.17 6.80
CA PHE A 113 15.27 22.05 5.64
C PHE A 113 15.40 21.24 4.34
N TYR A 114 14.39 21.39 3.48
CA TYR A 114 14.23 20.64 2.23
C TYR A 114 14.17 21.56 1.01
N GLY A 115 14.82 21.14 -0.07
CA GLY A 115 14.70 21.77 -1.39
C GLY A 115 13.78 20.96 -2.30
N PHE A 116 13.02 21.66 -3.13
CA PHE A 116 12.12 21.08 -4.12
C PHE A 116 12.63 21.40 -5.52
N GLY A 117 12.90 20.36 -6.31
CA GLY A 117 13.43 20.46 -7.66
C GLY A 117 12.45 19.98 -8.71
N ALA A 118 12.86 20.08 -9.98
CA ALA A 118 12.09 19.53 -11.10
C ALA A 118 11.97 18.00 -10.99
N SER A 119 10.97 17.44 -11.66
CA SER A 119 10.85 15.98 -11.77
C SER A 119 12.03 15.39 -12.56
N LYS A 120 12.34 14.10 -12.33
CA LYS A 120 13.43 13.40 -13.03
C LYS A 120 13.19 13.36 -14.54
N ALA A 121 11.93 13.24 -14.94
CA ALA A 121 11.53 13.23 -16.34
C ALA A 121 11.57 14.64 -16.95
N ARG A 122 12.63 14.93 -17.72
CA ARG A 122 12.79 16.25 -18.37
C ARG A 122 11.77 16.56 -19.47
N ASN A 123 11.35 15.54 -20.23
CA ASN A 123 10.52 15.71 -21.44
C ASN A 123 9.17 15.00 -21.37
N LYS A 124 8.90 14.21 -20.33
CA LYS A 124 7.66 13.44 -20.17
C LYS A 124 6.81 14.10 -19.09
N LYS A 125 5.65 14.62 -19.47
CA LYS A 125 4.73 15.33 -18.55
C LYS A 125 3.65 14.43 -17.97
N GLU A 126 3.34 13.34 -18.66
CA GLU A 126 2.29 12.40 -18.26
C GLU A 126 2.67 10.95 -18.57
N MET A 127 2.01 10.03 -17.89
CA MET A 127 2.17 8.60 -18.12
C MET A 127 0.88 7.85 -17.83
N THR A 128 0.49 6.98 -18.75
CA THR A 128 -0.58 6.01 -18.50
C THR A 128 -0.11 5.00 -17.47
N CYS A 129 -0.91 4.81 -16.42
CA CYS A 129 -0.62 3.89 -15.33
C CYS A 129 -1.84 3.01 -15.05
N THR A 130 -1.60 1.81 -14.55
CA THR A 130 -2.68 0.90 -14.14
C THR A 130 -3.18 1.26 -12.74
N ASN A 131 -4.48 1.43 -12.56
CA ASN A 131 -5.08 1.35 -11.22
C ASN A 131 -5.32 -0.13 -10.91
N LEU A 132 -4.38 -0.74 -10.18
CA LEU A 132 -4.34 -2.19 -9.96
C LEU A 132 -5.63 -2.72 -9.33
N CYS A 133 -6.15 -2.06 -8.29
CA CYS A 133 -7.38 -2.46 -7.61
C CYS A 133 -8.59 -2.46 -8.56
N GLN A 134 -8.70 -1.46 -9.44
CA GLN A 134 -9.77 -1.44 -10.45
C GLN A 134 -9.55 -2.49 -11.55
N ALA A 135 -8.31 -2.74 -11.94
CA ALA A 135 -7.97 -3.67 -13.01
C ALA A 135 -8.29 -5.14 -12.66
N ILE A 136 -8.20 -5.50 -11.38
CA ILE A 136 -8.43 -6.88 -10.92
C ILE A 136 -9.86 -7.14 -10.42
N ARG A 137 -10.63 -6.10 -10.07
CA ARG A 137 -11.96 -6.22 -9.42
C ARG A 137 -12.92 -7.21 -10.07
N TYR A 138 -12.92 -7.27 -11.40
CA TYR A 138 -13.88 -8.08 -12.16
C TYR A 138 -13.27 -9.32 -12.80
N LEU A 139 -11.99 -9.60 -12.50
CA LEU A 139 -11.33 -10.79 -13.00
C LEU A 139 -11.69 -11.98 -12.12
N THR A 140 -12.10 -13.04 -12.77
CA THR A 140 -12.28 -14.36 -12.17
C THR A 140 -10.92 -15.01 -11.90
N LEU A 141 -10.91 -15.99 -11.00
CA LEU A 141 -9.73 -16.82 -10.77
C LEU A 141 -9.14 -17.43 -12.05
N GLU A 142 -9.97 -17.92 -12.98
CA GLU A 142 -9.49 -18.51 -14.24
C GLU A 142 -8.78 -17.48 -15.12
N GLU A 143 -9.29 -16.23 -15.16
CA GLU A 143 -8.65 -15.13 -15.88
C GLU A 143 -7.32 -14.73 -15.23
N LEU A 144 -7.24 -14.66 -13.89
CA LEU A 144 -5.99 -14.39 -13.18
C LEU A 144 -4.93 -15.47 -13.48
N GLU A 145 -5.30 -16.74 -13.39
CA GLU A 145 -4.42 -17.85 -13.76
C GLU A 145 -4.06 -17.83 -15.27
N GLY A 146 -4.98 -17.36 -16.12
CA GLY A 146 -4.74 -17.14 -17.55
C GLY A 146 -3.67 -16.08 -17.81
N ILE A 147 -3.75 -14.95 -17.11
CA ILE A 147 -2.78 -13.85 -17.17
C ILE A 147 -1.39 -14.32 -16.72
N GLU A 148 -1.34 -15.11 -15.64
CA GLU A 148 -0.09 -15.71 -15.16
C GLU A 148 0.56 -16.60 -16.23
N ARG A 149 -0.20 -17.49 -16.87
CA ARG A 149 0.33 -18.41 -17.89
C ARG A 149 0.71 -17.72 -19.19
N ASN A 150 0.10 -16.57 -19.50
CA ASN A 150 0.33 -15.87 -20.75
C ASN A 150 1.70 -15.17 -20.77
N LYS A 151 2.53 -15.49 -21.77
CA LYS A 151 3.83 -14.81 -22.00
C LYS A 151 3.71 -13.48 -22.74
N LYS A 152 2.64 -13.29 -23.52
CA LYS A 152 2.36 -12.07 -24.30
C LYS A 152 1.27 -11.28 -23.61
N ARG A 153 1.68 -10.56 -22.55
CA ARG A 153 0.78 -9.74 -21.73
C ARG A 153 0.61 -8.34 -22.30
N THR A 154 -0.62 -7.84 -22.27
CA THR A 154 -0.92 -6.41 -22.45
C THR A 154 -0.26 -5.57 -21.34
N PHE A 155 -0.27 -4.24 -21.49
CA PHE A 155 0.30 -3.35 -20.47
C PHE A 155 -0.32 -3.57 -19.08
N ILE A 156 -1.65 -3.63 -18.98
CA ILE A 156 -2.37 -3.84 -17.73
C ILE A 156 -2.08 -5.24 -17.16
N GLU A 157 -2.09 -6.27 -18.01
CA GLU A 157 -1.80 -7.64 -17.60
C GLU A 157 -0.38 -7.82 -17.05
N LYS A 158 0.59 -7.00 -17.46
CA LYS A 158 1.93 -7.00 -16.86
C LYS A 158 1.89 -6.56 -15.41
N ASP A 159 1.22 -5.44 -15.10
CA ASP A 159 1.05 -4.98 -13.72
C ASP A 159 0.28 -5.99 -12.87
N ILE A 160 -0.76 -6.63 -13.45
CA ILE A 160 -1.51 -7.69 -12.76
C ILE A 160 -0.60 -8.89 -12.49
N ALA A 161 0.19 -9.34 -13.48
CA ALA A 161 1.09 -10.46 -13.29
C ALA A 161 2.14 -10.19 -12.21
N SER A 162 2.73 -9.00 -12.16
CA SER A 162 3.65 -8.61 -11.07
C SER A 162 2.97 -8.68 -9.70
N PHE A 163 1.68 -8.30 -9.61
CA PHE A 163 0.91 -8.47 -8.38
C PHE A 163 0.62 -9.94 -8.04
N LEU A 164 0.33 -10.78 -9.03
CA LEU A 164 0.17 -12.22 -8.81
C LEU A 164 1.47 -12.84 -8.28
N ASP A 165 2.64 -12.39 -8.75
CA ASP A 165 3.94 -12.82 -8.23
C ASP A 165 4.10 -12.47 -6.74
N VAL A 166 3.66 -11.27 -6.33
CA VAL A 166 3.59 -10.87 -4.92
C VAL A 166 2.71 -11.84 -4.12
N LEU A 167 1.53 -12.18 -4.64
CA LEU A 167 0.59 -13.10 -4.00
C LEU A 167 1.10 -14.54 -3.93
N ARG A 168 2.07 -14.96 -4.75
CA ARG A 168 2.71 -16.28 -4.66
C ARG A 168 3.85 -16.34 -3.64
N THR A 169 4.14 -15.24 -2.93
CA THR A 169 5.17 -15.24 -1.87
C THR A 169 4.79 -16.20 -0.74
N LYS A 170 5.64 -17.20 -0.48
CA LYS A 170 5.45 -18.21 0.59
C LYS A 170 5.87 -17.65 1.97
N LYS A 171 5.23 -16.56 2.37
CA LYS A 171 5.44 -15.84 3.62
C LYS A 171 4.12 -15.25 4.08
N ASN A 172 3.98 -14.92 5.35
CA ASN A 172 2.94 -13.99 5.78
C ASN A 172 3.21 -12.64 5.11
N ILE A 173 2.18 -12.01 4.56
CA ILE A 173 2.34 -10.71 3.88
C ILE A 173 1.44 -9.65 4.50
N LEU A 174 1.98 -8.43 4.59
CA LEU A 174 1.21 -7.21 4.83
C LEU A 174 1.18 -6.41 3.53
N LEU A 175 0.01 -6.41 2.88
CA LEU A 175 -0.28 -5.62 1.69
C LEU A 175 -0.56 -4.17 2.11
N PHE A 176 0.38 -3.27 1.88
CA PHE A 176 0.14 -1.85 2.05
C PHE A 176 -0.53 -1.28 0.80
N TYR A 177 -1.79 -0.86 0.94
CA TYR A 177 -2.53 -0.14 -0.09
C TYR A 177 -2.39 1.37 0.15
N PRO A 178 -1.56 2.07 -0.65
CA PRO A 178 -1.09 3.41 -0.34
C PRO A 178 -2.08 4.50 -0.77
N TYR A 179 -3.33 4.32 -0.39
CA TYR A 179 -4.41 5.26 -0.61
C TYR A 179 -5.00 5.68 0.73
N GLU A 180 -5.40 6.94 0.78
CA GLU A 180 -6.14 7.51 1.88
C GLU A 180 -7.59 7.69 1.44
N PHE A 181 -8.52 7.13 2.22
CA PHE A 181 -9.95 7.18 2.02
C PHE A 181 -10.57 8.30 2.86
N PHE A 182 -11.56 8.97 2.28
CA PHE A 182 -12.34 10.03 2.91
C PHE A 182 -13.82 9.77 2.69
N TYR A 183 -14.62 10.33 3.59
CA TYR A 183 -16.06 10.35 3.45
C TYR A 183 -16.56 11.78 3.32
N GLU A 184 -17.40 12.04 2.32
CA GLU A 184 -18.05 13.32 2.14
C GLU A 184 -19.27 13.44 3.08
N GLY A 185 -19.27 14.50 3.88
CA GLY A 185 -20.34 14.80 4.85
C GLY A 185 -20.20 14.04 6.16
N GLU A 186 -21.28 13.96 6.92
CA GLU A 186 -21.30 13.24 8.21
C GLU A 186 -21.32 11.72 7.99
N TYR A 187 -20.57 11.01 8.83
CA TYR A 187 -20.48 9.56 8.83
C TYR A 187 -20.19 9.02 10.23
N VAL A 188 -20.59 7.78 10.46
CA VAL A 188 -20.13 6.99 11.62
C VAL A 188 -18.84 6.30 11.22
N GLU A 189 -17.75 6.59 11.93
CA GLU A 189 -16.40 6.12 11.56
C GLU A 189 -16.32 4.61 11.42
N THR A 190 -16.87 3.85 12.38
CA THR A 190 -16.82 2.38 12.37
C THR A 190 -17.55 1.79 11.16
N GLU A 191 -18.68 2.39 10.75
CA GLU A 191 -19.41 1.99 9.56
C GLU A 191 -18.65 2.33 8.27
N ALA A 192 -18.02 3.50 8.23
CA ALA A 192 -17.21 3.94 7.10
C ALA A 192 -15.99 3.03 6.90
N ILE A 193 -15.26 2.71 7.97
CA ILE A 193 -14.15 1.75 7.94
C ILE A 193 -14.63 0.39 7.45
N LYS A 194 -15.77 -0.12 7.96
CA LYS A 194 -16.35 -1.39 7.50
C LYS A 194 -16.69 -1.37 6.02
N LYS A 195 -17.22 -0.25 5.49
CA LYS A 195 -17.49 -0.08 4.05
C LYS A 195 -16.20 -0.12 3.22
N VAL A 196 -15.13 0.54 3.67
CA VAL A 196 -13.80 0.50 3.00
C VAL A 196 -13.28 -0.92 2.95
N MET A 197 -13.26 -1.62 4.09
CA MET A 197 -12.80 -3.01 4.18
C MET A 197 -13.62 -3.94 3.30
N ASN A 198 -14.95 -3.83 3.34
CA ASN A 198 -15.86 -4.64 2.54
C ASN A 198 -15.57 -4.51 1.04
N ALA A 199 -15.30 -3.30 0.60
CA ALA A 199 -15.06 -3.04 -0.80
C ALA A 199 -13.66 -3.47 -1.24
N LEU A 200 -12.64 -3.28 -0.40
CA LEU A 200 -11.29 -3.78 -0.68
C LEU A 200 -11.28 -5.31 -0.74
N HIS A 201 -11.95 -5.97 0.20
CA HIS A 201 -12.12 -7.42 0.18
C HIS A 201 -12.87 -7.89 -1.07
N GLY A 202 -13.99 -7.23 -1.40
CA GLY A 202 -14.76 -7.56 -2.60
C GLY A 202 -13.93 -7.47 -3.88
N ASP A 203 -13.11 -6.42 -4.01
CA ASP A 203 -12.22 -6.22 -5.17
C ASP A 203 -11.06 -7.23 -5.22
N LEU A 204 -10.65 -7.77 -4.07
CA LEU A 204 -9.52 -8.69 -3.93
C LEU A 204 -9.92 -10.16 -3.79
N LYS A 205 -11.21 -10.47 -3.69
CA LYS A 205 -11.69 -11.83 -3.35
C LYS A 205 -11.08 -12.91 -4.23
N GLU A 206 -11.11 -12.73 -5.55
CA GLU A 206 -10.55 -13.69 -6.51
C GLU A 206 -9.02 -13.73 -6.45
N SER A 207 -8.37 -12.61 -6.12
CA SER A 207 -6.91 -12.56 -5.89
C SER A 207 -6.50 -13.30 -4.61
N LEU A 208 -7.30 -13.23 -3.54
CA LEU A 208 -7.10 -13.98 -2.31
C LEU A 208 -7.32 -15.48 -2.55
N LEU A 209 -8.35 -15.84 -3.32
CA LEU A 209 -8.58 -17.23 -3.73
C LEU A 209 -7.42 -17.76 -4.59
N TYR A 210 -6.89 -16.95 -5.49
CA TYR A 210 -5.68 -17.27 -6.25
C TYR A 210 -4.49 -17.55 -5.33
N ARG A 211 -4.25 -16.69 -4.33
CA ARG A 211 -3.19 -16.89 -3.34
C ARG A 211 -3.37 -18.21 -2.58
N GLU A 212 -4.57 -18.49 -2.08
CA GLU A 212 -4.86 -19.72 -1.33
C GLU A 212 -4.60 -21.00 -2.13
N ARG A 213 -4.84 -20.99 -3.45
CA ARG A 213 -4.52 -22.12 -4.32
C ARG A 213 -3.02 -22.36 -4.50
N ASN A 214 -2.21 -21.31 -4.39
CA ASN A 214 -0.79 -21.34 -4.71
C ASN A 214 0.10 -21.34 -3.46
N VAL A 215 -0.42 -20.85 -2.33
CA VAL A 215 0.31 -20.60 -1.08
C VAL A 215 -0.59 -20.99 0.09
N HIS A 216 -0.23 -22.06 0.79
CA HIS A 216 -0.96 -22.55 1.96
C HIS A 216 -0.27 -22.18 3.27
N GLY A 217 -1.06 -21.94 4.31
CA GLY A 217 -0.56 -21.79 5.69
C GLY A 217 0.10 -20.44 5.99
N PHE A 218 -0.11 -19.42 5.15
CA PHE A 218 0.41 -18.07 5.39
C PHE A 218 -0.71 -17.05 5.42
N ASP A 219 -0.63 -16.15 6.37
CA ASP A 219 -1.60 -15.08 6.55
C ASP A 219 -1.43 -13.96 5.52
N THR A 220 -2.54 -13.27 5.25
CA THR A 220 -2.57 -12.05 4.44
C THR A 220 -3.25 -10.94 5.23
N TYR A 221 -2.52 -9.85 5.43
CA TYR A 221 -3.02 -8.63 6.04
C TYR A 221 -3.05 -7.52 5.00
N MET A 222 -3.93 -6.56 5.21
CA MET A 222 -3.93 -5.31 4.47
C MET A 222 -3.86 -4.14 5.44
N VAL A 223 -3.08 -3.13 5.06
CA VAL A 223 -3.08 -1.82 5.72
C VAL A 223 -3.37 -0.75 4.68
N THR A 224 -4.26 0.17 5.04
CA THR A 224 -4.57 1.38 4.25
C THR A 224 -4.94 2.51 5.22
N ILE A 225 -5.31 3.69 4.71
CA ILE A 225 -5.62 4.83 5.57
C ILE A 225 -7.07 5.27 5.37
N PHE A 226 -7.80 5.43 6.45
CA PHE A 226 -9.09 6.11 6.48
C PHE A 226 -8.99 7.27 7.46
N VAL A 227 -9.08 8.50 6.95
CA VAL A 227 -9.05 9.77 7.73
C VAL A 227 -8.08 9.73 8.92
N ASP A 228 -6.80 10.03 8.66
CA ASP A 228 -5.74 10.08 9.69
C ASP A 228 -5.57 8.79 10.53
N LYS A 229 -6.16 7.66 10.12
CA LYS A 229 -5.98 6.36 10.79
C LYS A 229 -5.54 5.30 9.80
N PHE A 230 -4.46 4.61 10.14
CA PHE A 230 -4.17 3.31 9.55
C PHE A 230 -5.25 2.33 9.98
N ILE A 231 -5.90 1.70 9.01
CA ILE A 231 -6.80 0.57 9.24
C ILE A 231 -6.06 -0.69 8.83
N ILE A 232 -6.02 -1.67 9.73
CA ILE A 232 -5.32 -2.93 9.52
C ILE A 232 -6.32 -4.05 9.66
N PHE A 233 -6.37 -4.93 8.66
CA PHE A 233 -7.29 -6.05 8.69
C PHE A 233 -6.66 -7.30 8.09
N LYS A 234 -6.98 -8.44 8.69
CA LYS A 234 -6.66 -9.76 8.17
C LYS A 234 -7.73 -10.14 7.14
N MET A 235 -7.34 -10.79 6.05
CA MET A 235 -8.28 -11.22 5.03
C MET A 235 -7.86 -12.49 4.32
N ASP A 236 -8.87 -13.23 3.87
CA ASP A 236 -8.79 -14.44 3.06
C ASP A 236 -9.91 -14.42 2.01
N SER A 237 -10.05 -15.47 1.21
CA SER A 237 -11.07 -15.53 0.15
C SER A 237 -12.51 -15.59 0.68
N TYR A 238 -12.70 -15.94 1.96
CA TYR A 238 -14.00 -16.11 2.59
C TYR A 238 -14.45 -14.85 3.34
N GLY A 239 -13.52 -14.08 3.88
CA GLY A 239 -13.85 -12.88 4.64
C GLY A 239 -12.67 -12.03 5.08
N TYR A 240 -12.97 -11.08 5.94
CA TYR A 240 -12.00 -10.16 6.53
C TYR A 240 -12.37 -9.84 7.97
N GLN A 241 -11.36 -9.48 8.76
CA GLN A 241 -11.50 -9.08 10.15
C GLN A 241 -10.64 -7.85 10.43
N LEU A 242 -11.25 -6.80 11.00
CA LEU A 242 -10.50 -5.66 11.52
C LEU A 242 -9.62 -6.14 12.66
N VAL A 243 -8.32 -5.86 12.51
CA VAL A 243 -7.27 -6.27 13.44
C VAL A 243 -6.91 -5.10 14.34
N ASP A 244 -6.73 -3.91 13.76
CA ASP A 244 -6.36 -2.73 14.52
C ASP A 244 -6.65 -1.43 13.77
N THR A 245 -6.69 -0.32 14.51
CA THR A 245 -6.71 1.04 13.98
C THR A 245 -5.70 1.91 14.70
N ILE A 246 -4.78 2.52 13.97
CA ILE A 246 -3.69 3.30 14.55
C ILE A 246 -3.72 4.72 14.00
N ASP A 247 -3.76 5.70 14.89
CA ASP A 247 -3.65 7.12 14.53
C ASP A 247 -2.32 7.41 13.81
N THR A 248 -2.37 8.04 12.64
CA THR A 248 -1.18 8.33 11.81
C THR A 248 -0.16 9.18 12.55
N ARG A 249 -0.57 10.01 13.53
CA ARG A 249 0.31 10.85 14.35
C ARG A 249 1.15 10.04 15.35
N ARG A 250 0.78 8.79 15.63
CA ARG A 250 1.59 7.88 16.46
C ARG A 250 2.74 7.27 15.68
N VAL A 251 2.65 7.25 14.34
CA VAL A 251 3.63 6.66 13.44
C VAL A 251 4.60 7.75 12.98
N LYS A 252 5.65 7.99 13.78
CA LYS A 252 6.55 9.14 13.67
C LYS A 252 7.19 9.28 12.29
N THR A 253 7.63 8.17 11.70
CA THR A 253 8.28 8.22 10.38
C THR A 253 7.27 8.59 9.30
N PHE A 254 6.06 8.03 9.34
CA PHE A 254 5.00 8.39 8.41
C PHE A 254 4.60 9.87 8.55
N GLU A 255 4.39 10.34 9.79
CA GLU A 255 4.04 11.73 10.08
C GLU A 255 5.11 12.69 9.54
N SER A 256 6.40 12.40 9.76
CA SER A 256 7.51 13.20 9.26
C SER A 256 7.50 13.30 7.74
N LEU A 257 7.28 12.19 7.03
CA LEU A 257 7.25 12.16 5.56
C LEU A 257 6.03 12.92 5.00
N MET A 258 4.87 12.80 5.65
CA MET A 258 3.65 13.52 5.26
C MET A 258 3.78 15.04 5.45
N ARG A 259 4.46 15.49 6.52
CA ARG A 259 4.70 16.93 6.75
C ARG A 259 5.51 17.60 5.65
N ILE A 260 6.38 16.85 4.98
CA ILE A 260 7.16 17.36 3.83
C ILE A 260 6.24 17.62 2.62
N SER A 261 5.09 16.94 2.54
CA SER A 261 4.10 17.12 1.45
C SER A 261 3.23 18.37 1.60
N LEU A 262 3.34 19.13 2.69
CA LEU A 262 2.53 20.32 2.97
C LEU A 262 3.14 21.63 2.41
N PHE A 263 4.26 21.52 1.69
CA PHE A 263 4.99 22.64 1.06
C PHE A 263 5.12 22.39 -0.44
#